data_AF-A0A0Q5LF63-F1
#
_entry.id   AF-A0A0Q5LF63-F1
#
_cell.length_a   1.000
_cell.length_b   1.000
_cell.length_c   1.000
_cell.angle_alpha   90.00
_cell.angle_beta   90.00
_cell.angle_gamma   90.00
#
_symmetry.space_group_name_H-M   'P 1'
#
loop_
_entity.id
_entity.type
_entity.pdbx_description
1 polymer ?
#
loop_
_entity_poly.entity_id
_entity_poly.type
_entity_poly.pdbx_seq_one_letter_code
_entity_poly.pdbx_strand_id
1 'polypeptide(L)'
;MPRKSRRGSVAPIVGCAVVVAAGLSLLACTWVAPTDTERVLGSVKVAVQTATQNAIAPDQPPQITLGEEGGERELDACTGEFIEMIAYRDGSVPPLYAAHNNCGGDIILGWKQGTMVQIAGADTVYQVVDERDTPKGAPVEALTGIGGELVVQTCFYGEDRMRFLALAPAAA
;
A
#
# COMPACT_ATOMS: atom_id res chain seq x y z
N MET A 1 -18.26 -45.60 42.46
CA MET A 1 -17.47 -44.91 41.41
C MET A 1 -18.42 -44.37 40.34
N PRO A 2 -18.59 -43.04 40.16
CA PRO A 2 -19.39 -42.53 39.06
C PRO A 2 -18.52 -42.36 37.80
N ARG A 3 -19.04 -42.84 36.67
CA ARG A 3 -18.39 -42.85 35.35
C ARG A 3 -18.57 -41.47 34.71
N LYS A 4 -17.50 -40.67 34.67
CA LYS A 4 -17.50 -39.33 34.05
C LYS A 4 -17.71 -39.48 32.53
N SER A 5 -18.89 -39.10 32.03
CA SER A 5 -19.14 -39.09 30.59
C SER A 5 -18.27 -38.01 29.93
N ARG A 6 -17.40 -38.43 29.01
CA ARG A 6 -16.68 -37.52 28.11
C ARG A 6 -17.71 -36.93 27.15
N ARG A 7 -18.25 -35.75 27.47
CA ARG A 7 -18.87 -34.90 26.46
C ARG A 7 -17.76 -34.47 25.50
N GLY A 8 -17.73 -35.08 24.31
CA GLY A 8 -16.84 -34.67 23.23
C GLY A 8 -17.13 -33.21 22.90
N SER A 9 -16.12 -32.35 23.03
CA SER A 9 -16.26 -30.94 22.70
C SER A 9 -16.49 -30.83 21.20
N VAL A 10 -17.65 -30.31 20.78
CA VAL A 10 -18.04 -30.13 19.36
C VAL A 10 -17.44 -28.83 18.79
N ALA A 11 -16.95 -27.96 19.67
CA ALA A 11 -16.30 -26.69 19.35
C ALA A 11 -15.18 -26.76 18.28
N PRO A 12 -14.25 -27.73 18.29
CA PRO A 12 -13.21 -27.81 17.25
C PRO A 12 -13.77 -28.16 15.86
N ILE A 13 -14.85 -28.94 15.78
CA ILE A 13 -15.46 -29.33 14.50
C ILE A 13 -16.21 -28.16 13.87
N VAL A 14 -16.94 -27.39 14.68
CA VAL A 14 -17.64 -26.18 14.23
C VAL A 14 -16.64 -25.11 13.79
N GLY A 15 -15.53 -24.93 14.53
CA GLY A 15 -14.47 -24.01 14.16
C GLY A 15 -13.84 -24.35 12.80
N CYS A 16 -13.49 -25.62 12.57
CA CYS A 16 -12.96 -26.06 11.27
C CYS A 16 -13.96 -25.86 10.13
N ALA A 17 -15.25 -26.18 10.34
CA ALA A 17 -16.27 -26.01 9.31
C ALA A 17 -16.46 -24.54 8.89
N VAL A 18 -16.42 -23.60 9.84
CA VAL A 18 -16.50 -22.16 9.55
C VAL A 18 -15.30 -21.68 8.75
N VAL A 19 -14.07 -22.09 9.13
CA VAL A 19 -12.86 -21.70 8.40
C VAL A 19 -12.86 -22.25 6.98
N VAL A 20 -13.26 -23.51 6.79
CA VAL A 20 -13.35 -24.13 5.45
C VAL A 20 -14.43 -23.44 4.60
N ALA A 21 -15.60 -23.15 5.17
CA ALA A 21 -16.67 -22.47 4.44
C ALA A 21 -16.25 -21.03 4.05
N ALA A 22 -15.55 -20.31 4.94
CA ALA A 22 -15.00 -18.99 4.64
C ALA A 22 -13.96 -19.06 3.52
N GLY A 23 -13.03 -20.03 3.57
CA GLY A 23 -12.03 -20.25 2.54
C GLY A 23 -12.65 -20.58 1.17
N LEU A 24 -13.64 -21.47 1.13
CA LEU A 24 -14.37 -21.81 -0.10
C LEU A 24 -15.14 -20.61 -0.67
N SER A 25 -15.73 -19.79 0.20
CA SER A 25 -16.45 -18.58 -0.21
C SER A 25 -15.49 -17.56 -0.82
N LEU A 26 -14.32 -17.34 -0.21
CA LEU A 26 -13.28 -16.47 -0.75
C LEU A 26 -12.77 -16.96 -2.11
N LEU A 27 -12.56 -18.27 -2.27
CA LEU A 27 -12.18 -18.87 -3.57
C LEU A 27 -13.26 -18.70 -4.64
N ALA A 28 -14.54 -18.78 -4.27
CA ALA A 28 -15.63 -18.51 -5.21
C ALA A 28 -15.65 -17.02 -5.60
N CYS A 29 -15.43 -16.10 -4.65
CA CYS A 29 -15.39 -14.67 -4.90
C CYS A 29 -14.22 -14.26 -5.81
N THR A 30 -13.03 -14.85 -5.68
CA THR A 30 -11.89 -14.54 -6.57
C THR A 30 -12.19 -14.94 -8.02
N TRP A 31 -13.00 -15.96 -8.26
CA TRP A 31 -13.37 -16.38 -9.60
C TRP A 31 -14.50 -15.54 -10.20
N VAL A 32 -15.50 -15.16 -9.39
CA VAL A 32 -16.70 -14.44 -9.85
C VAL A 32 -16.48 -12.92 -9.92
N ALA A 33 -15.73 -12.35 -8.97
CA ALA A 33 -15.49 -10.92 -8.84
C ALA A 33 -14.04 -10.67 -8.38
N PRO A 34 -13.04 -10.92 -9.25
CA PRO A 34 -11.63 -10.81 -8.90
C PRO A 34 -11.24 -9.39 -8.45
N THR A 35 -11.70 -8.37 -9.17
CA THR A 35 -11.38 -6.96 -8.86
C THR A 35 -11.96 -6.52 -7.51
N ASP A 36 -13.21 -6.87 -7.21
CA ASP A 36 -13.81 -6.58 -5.90
C ASP A 36 -13.10 -7.31 -4.78
N THR A 37 -12.68 -8.55 -5.02
CA THR A 37 -11.94 -9.34 -4.04
C THR A 37 -10.58 -8.71 -3.74
N GLU A 38 -9.84 -8.33 -4.78
CA GLU A 38 -8.58 -7.59 -4.63
C GLU A 38 -8.77 -6.28 -3.88
N ARG A 39 -9.78 -5.48 -4.24
CA ARG A 39 -10.07 -4.20 -3.59
C ARG A 39 -10.35 -4.37 -2.11
N VAL A 40 -11.20 -5.33 -1.73
CA VAL A 40 -11.55 -5.59 -0.33
C VAL A 40 -10.32 -6.10 0.44
N LEU A 41 -9.64 -7.14 -0.07
CA LEU A 41 -8.49 -7.71 0.62
C LEU A 41 -7.33 -6.71 0.72
N GLY A 42 -7.09 -5.92 -0.32
CA GLY A 42 -6.11 -4.85 -0.33
C GLY A 42 -6.43 -3.75 0.68
N SER A 43 -7.69 -3.32 0.76
CA SER A 43 -8.13 -2.34 1.75
C SER A 43 -7.93 -2.83 3.19
N VAL A 44 -8.25 -4.12 3.44
CA VAL A 44 -8.00 -4.75 4.74
C VAL A 44 -6.50 -4.83 5.04
N LYS A 45 -5.68 -5.23 4.06
CA LYS A 45 -4.22 -5.29 4.20
C LYS A 45 -3.65 -3.93 4.61
N VAL A 46 -3.99 -2.86 3.88
CA VAL A 46 -3.53 -1.49 4.17
C VAL A 46 -3.98 -1.02 5.54
N ALA A 47 -5.25 -1.29 5.91
CA ALA A 47 -5.77 -0.91 7.21
C ALA A 47 -5.06 -1.62 8.37
N VAL A 48 -4.81 -2.94 8.24
CA VAL A 48 -4.06 -3.73 9.23
C VAL A 48 -2.63 -3.22 9.33
N GLN A 49 -1.94 -3.02 8.20
CA GLN A 49 -0.57 -2.50 8.19
C GLN A 49 -0.47 -1.14 8.88
N THR A 50 -1.38 -0.22 8.55
CA THR A 50 -1.44 1.11 9.18
C THR A 50 -1.69 1.00 10.69
N ALA A 51 -2.63 0.15 11.11
CA ALA A 51 -2.93 -0.06 12.52
C ALA A 51 -1.74 -0.70 13.27
N THR A 52 -1.06 -1.66 12.65
CA THR A 52 0.13 -2.31 13.22
C THR A 52 1.27 -1.33 13.39
N GLN A 53 1.56 -0.49 12.39
CA GLN A 53 2.59 0.55 12.50
C GLN A 53 2.30 1.48 13.69
N ASN A 54 1.08 2.00 13.77
CA ASN A 54 0.66 2.89 14.85
C ASN A 54 0.68 2.22 16.24
N ALA A 55 0.50 0.90 16.32
CA ALA A 55 0.52 0.17 17.58
C ALA A 55 1.92 -0.17 18.07
N ILE A 56 2.85 -0.49 17.16
CA ILE A 56 4.20 -0.98 17.49
C ILE A 56 5.19 0.18 17.58
N ALA A 57 5.06 1.18 16.73
CA ALA A 57 5.98 2.30 16.62
C ALA A 57 5.22 3.63 16.42
N PRO A 58 4.39 4.06 17.38
CA PRO A 58 3.54 5.25 17.26
C PRO A 58 4.32 6.54 17.01
N ASP A 59 5.56 6.61 17.50
CA ASP A 59 6.42 7.80 17.41
C ASP A 59 7.41 7.73 16.22
N GLN A 60 7.38 6.64 15.43
CA GLN A 60 8.24 6.50 14.25
C GLN A 60 7.42 6.71 12.98
N PRO A 61 7.77 7.70 12.15
CA PRO A 61 7.12 7.86 10.86
C PRO A 61 7.36 6.59 10.01
N PRO A 62 6.39 6.20 9.17
CA PRO A 62 6.60 5.12 8.21
C PRO A 62 7.79 5.46 7.30
N GLN A 63 8.56 4.43 6.95
CA GLN A 63 9.78 4.57 6.16
C GLN A 63 9.61 3.97 4.77
N ILE A 64 10.15 4.65 3.76
CA ILE A 64 10.31 4.15 2.40
C ILE A 64 11.78 4.20 1.98
N THR A 65 12.14 3.38 0.99
CA THR A 65 13.46 3.40 0.34
C THR A 65 13.28 3.83 -1.10
N LEU A 66 14.04 4.82 -1.54
CA LEU A 66 14.09 5.22 -2.95
C LEU A 66 15.13 4.35 -3.67
N GLY A 67 14.77 3.88 -4.87
CA GLY A 67 15.60 3.05 -5.71
C GLY A 67 16.27 3.83 -6.84
N GLU A 68 16.85 3.09 -7.79
CA GLU A 68 17.50 3.66 -8.97
C GLU A 68 16.51 4.26 -9.98
N GLU A 69 17.05 4.97 -10.97
CA GLU A 69 16.31 5.41 -12.15
C GLU A 69 15.93 4.22 -13.03
N GLY A 70 14.68 4.17 -13.49
CA GLY A 70 14.20 3.08 -14.32
C GLY A 70 12.82 3.30 -14.92
N GLY A 71 12.25 2.21 -15.43
CA GLY A 71 10.91 2.11 -15.97
C GLY A 71 10.23 0.82 -15.52
N GLU A 72 9.39 0.24 -16.37
CA GLU A 72 8.59 -0.95 -16.05
C GLU A 72 9.45 -2.15 -15.61
N ARG A 73 10.63 -2.33 -16.23
CA ARG A 73 11.52 -3.47 -15.91
C ARG A 73 12.02 -3.41 -14.47
N GLU A 74 12.48 -2.25 -14.03
CA GLU A 74 12.99 -2.03 -12.68
C GLU A 74 11.83 -2.07 -11.66
N LEU A 75 10.68 -1.51 -12.02
CA LEU A 75 9.46 -1.59 -11.20
C LEU A 75 8.97 -3.04 -10.99
N ASP A 76 9.02 -3.86 -12.04
CA ASP A 76 8.63 -5.27 -12.03
C ASP A 76 9.61 -6.17 -11.26
N ALA A 77 10.82 -5.68 -10.95
CA ALA A 77 11.77 -6.40 -10.11
C ALA A 77 11.30 -6.54 -8.66
N CYS A 78 10.33 -5.72 -8.22
CA CYS A 78 9.67 -5.85 -6.92
C CYS A 78 10.64 -5.92 -5.73
N THR A 79 11.66 -5.06 -5.73
CA THR A 79 12.72 -5.02 -4.71
C THR A 79 12.24 -4.48 -3.36
N GLY A 80 11.09 -3.82 -3.32
CA GLY A 80 10.62 -3.07 -2.15
C GLY A 80 10.96 -1.58 -2.18
N GLU A 81 11.76 -1.16 -3.17
CA GLU A 81 12.15 0.23 -3.37
C GLU A 81 11.16 0.97 -4.29
N PHE A 82 11.06 2.28 -4.12
CA PHE A 82 10.36 3.14 -5.05
C PHE A 82 11.33 3.58 -6.15
N ILE A 83 11.15 3.04 -7.36
CA ILE A 83 12.00 3.29 -8.54
C ILE A 83 11.70 4.66 -9.11
N GLU A 84 12.72 5.45 -9.45
CA GLU A 84 12.51 6.74 -10.10
C GLU A 84 12.07 6.54 -11.55
N MET A 85 10.87 6.99 -11.89
CA MET A 85 10.25 6.73 -13.18
C MET A 85 10.67 7.77 -14.22
N ILE A 86 11.65 7.43 -15.05
CA ILE A 86 12.20 8.34 -16.07
C ILE A 86 11.16 8.82 -17.08
N ALA A 87 10.08 8.05 -17.29
CA ALA A 87 8.98 8.41 -18.18
C ALA A 87 8.22 9.68 -17.76
N TYR A 88 8.31 10.06 -16.47
CA TYR A 88 7.68 11.28 -15.93
C TYR A 88 8.66 12.46 -15.85
N ARG A 89 9.91 12.30 -16.28
CA ARG A 89 10.95 13.34 -16.20
C ARG A 89 10.84 14.31 -17.38
N ASP A 90 9.89 15.23 -17.31
CA ASP A 90 9.69 16.29 -18.32
C ASP A 90 9.87 17.72 -17.76
N GLY A 91 10.11 17.85 -16.46
CA GLY A 91 10.28 19.13 -15.75
C GLY A 91 8.97 19.81 -15.36
N SER A 92 7.81 19.24 -15.70
CA SER A 92 6.49 19.74 -15.29
C SER A 92 6.06 19.25 -13.90
N VAL A 93 6.70 18.19 -13.40
CA VAL A 93 6.47 17.57 -12.10
C VAL A 93 7.80 17.30 -11.37
N PRO A 94 7.80 17.24 -10.03
CA PRO A 94 8.97 16.77 -9.28
C PRO A 94 9.36 15.33 -9.65
N PRO A 95 10.59 14.89 -9.33
CA PRO A 95 11.00 13.49 -9.47
C PRO A 95 9.97 12.53 -8.88
N LEU A 96 9.53 11.58 -9.70
CA LEU A 96 8.45 10.65 -9.36
C LEU A 96 9.03 9.27 -9.14
N TYR A 97 8.74 8.69 -7.97
CA TYR A 97 9.19 7.37 -7.57
C TYR A 97 7.99 6.44 -7.41
N ALA A 98 8.03 5.25 -8.00
CA ALA A 98 6.91 4.32 -8.02
C ALA A 98 7.27 2.97 -7.42
N ALA A 99 6.30 2.36 -6.75
CA ALA A 99 6.37 0.95 -6.35
C ALA A 99 5.02 0.27 -6.57
N HIS A 100 5.04 -0.97 -7.07
CA HIS A 100 3.84 -1.80 -7.15
C HIS A 100 3.21 -1.95 -5.76
N ASN A 101 1.88 -1.91 -5.69
CA ASN A 101 1.16 -1.96 -4.42
C ASN A 101 1.46 -3.24 -3.62
N ASN A 102 1.68 -4.38 -4.28
CA ASN A 102 2.06 -5.61 -3.61
C ASN A 102 3.58 -5.85 -3.50
N CYS A 103 4.39 -4.83 -3.80
CA CYS A 103 5.86 -4.86 -3.72
C CYS A 103 6.39 -3.72 -2.83
N GLY A 104 5.64 -3.35 -1.79
CA GLY A 104 5.99 -2.29 -0.83
C GLY A 104 5.30 -0.95 -1.08
N GLY A 105 4.73 -0.74 -2.27
CA GLY A 105 4.04 0.50 -2.61
C GLY A 105 2.76 0.76 -1.81
N ASP A 106 2.07 -0.28 -1.33
CA ASP A 106 0.83 -0.14 -0.58
C ASP A 106 0.95 0.62 0.74
N ILE A 107 2.17 0.79 1.26
CA ILE A 107 2.41 1.60 2.45
C ILE A 107 1.83 3.02 2.32
N ILE A 108 1.87 3.61 1.12
CA ILE A 108 1.41 4.99 0.90
C ILE A 108 -0.11 5.11 0.77
N LEU A 109 -0.83 3.98 0.60
CA LEU A 109 -2.29 3.99 0.44
C LEU A 109 -3.02 4.42 1.71
N GLY A 110 -2.41 4.21 2.88
CA GLY A 110 -2.95 4.62 4.18
C GLY A 110 -2.60 6.05 4.60
N TRP A 111 -1.71 6.72 3.87
CA TRP A 111 -1.22 8.05 4.23
C TRP A 111 -2.18 9.14 3.78
N LYS A 112 -2.08 10.29 4.45
CA LYS A 112 -2.86 11.50 4.14
C LYS A 112 -1.94 12.70 4.12
N GLN A 113 -2.41 13.80 3.55
CA GLN A 113 -1.74 15.08 3.72
C GLN A 113 -1.47 15.36 5.21
N GLY A 114 -0.23 15.75 5.51
CA GLY A 114 0.28 15.95 6.86
C GLY A 114 1.02 14.75 7.47
N THR A 115 0.92 13.55 6.87
CA THR A 115 1.67 12.37 7.34
C THR A 115 3.18 12.62 7.25
N MET A 116 3.90 12.39 8.36
CA MET A 116 5.36 12.41 8.40
C MET A 116 5.91 11.10 7.85
N VAL A 117 7.00 11.17 7.10
CA VAL A 117 7.60 10.05 6.36
C VAL A 117 9.10 10.09 6.52
N GLN A 118 9.71 8.94 6.80
CA GLN A 118 11.16 8.80 6.74
C GLN A 118 11.57 8.26 5.37
N ILE A 119 12.59 8.85 4.76
CA ILE A 119 13.27 8.25 3.61
C ILE A 119 14.54 7.58 4.12
N ALA A 120 14.74 6.30 3.77
CA ALA A 120 15.92 5.55 4.18
C ALA A 120 17.20 6.25 3.66
N GLY A 121 18.17 6.45 4.55
CA GLY A 121 19.42 7.14 4.25
C GLY A 121 19.34 8.66 4.23
N ALA A 122 18.16 9.28 4.40
CA ALA A 122 18.03 10.72 4.56
C ALA A 122 17.99 11.11 6.05
N ASP A 123 18.67 12.20 6.42
CA ASP A 123 18.60 12.78 7.77
C ASP A 123 17.33 13.64 7.98
N THR A 124 16.62 13.94 6.89
CA THR A 124 15.44 14.80 6.88
C THR A 124 14.17 13.96 6.93
N VAL A 125 13.25 14.33 7.82
CA VAL A 125 11.87 13.83 7.81
C VAL A 125 11.07 14.61 6.78
N TYR A 126 10.31 13.90 5.96
CA TYR A 126 9.42 14.48 4.95
C TYR A 126 7.99 14.51 5.47
N GLN A 127 7.16 15.34 4.86
CA GLN A 127 5.73 15.39 5.09
C GLN A 127 5.00 15.25 3.75
N VAL A 128 3.87 14.55 3.76
CA VAL A 128 2.93 14.56 2.62
C VAL A 128 2.29 15.95 2.54
N VAL A 129 2.59 16.70 1.48
CA VAL A 129 2.12 18.09 1.31
C VAL A 129 1.03 18.25 0.27
N ASP A 130 0.89 17.29 -0.64
CA ASP A 130 -0.15 17.25 -1.68
C ASP A 130 -0.48 15.78 -2.00
N GLU A 131 -1.69 15.54 -2.48
CA GLU A 131 -2.16 14.21 -2.88
C GLU A 131 -3.02 14.27 -4.13
N ARG A 132 -2.87 13.26 -5.00
CA ARG A 132 -3.67 13.16 -6.21
C ARG A 132 -3.92 11.71 -6.57
N ASP A 133 -5.12 11.43 -7.03
CA ASP A 133 -5.47 10.15 -7.61
C ASP A 133 -5.78 10.32 -9.10
N THR A 134 -5.30 9.41 -9.92
CA THR A 134 -5.55 9.41 -11.37
C THR A 134 -5.99 8.02 -11.83
N PRO A 135 -6.65 7.90 -13.00
CA PRO A 135 -6.73 6.62 -13.70
C PRO A 135 -5.35 6.03 -14.00
N LYS A 136 -5.24 4.71 -14.19
CA LYS A 136 -3.99 4.10 -14.64
C LYS A 136 -3.67 4.56 -16.06
N GLY A 137 -2.40 4.84 -16.34
CA GLY A 137 -1.96 5.34 -17.64
C GLY A 137 -2.39 6.78 -17.95
N ALA A 138 -2.90 7.53 -16.95
CA ALA A 138 -3.08 8.98 -17.10
C ALA A 138 -1.74 9.64 -17.48
N PRO A 139 -1.76 10.66 -18.36
CA PRO A 139 -0.53 11.29 -18.80
C PRO A 139 0.01 12.24 -17.71
N VAL A 140 1.29 12.61 -17.80
CA VAL A 140 1.99 13.41 -16.78
C VAL A 140 1.30 14.75 -16.48
N GLU A 141 0.58 15.33 -17.45
CA GLU A 141 -0.15 16.58 -17.28
C GLU A 141 -1.25 16.48 -16.22
N ALA A 142 -1.76 15.27 -15.91
CA ALA A 142 -2.70 15.05 -14.81
C ALA A 142 -2.08 15.40 -13.44
N LEU A 143 -0.76 15.41 -13.36
CA LEU A 143 0.02 15.76 -12.17
C LEU A 143 0.52 17.22 -12.20
N THR A 144 0.20 18.01 -13.23
CA THR A 144 0.61 19.42 -13.31
C THR A 144 0.26 20.17 -12.02
N GLY A 145 1.24 20.90 -11.49
CA GLY A 145 1.09 21.68 -10.27
C GLY A 145 1.02 20.87 -8.98
N ILE A 146 1.30 19.56 -9.02
CA ILE A 146 1.56 18.79 -7.79
C ILE A 146 2.79 19.38 -7.09
N GLY A 147 2.67 19.63 -5.79
CA GLY A 147 3.74 20.26 -5.00
C GLY A 147 4.89 19.29 -4.63
N GLY A 148 5.76 19.75 -3.72
CA GLY A 148 6.79 18.92 -3.10
C GLY A 148 8.14 18.91 -3.80
N GLU A 149 9.11 18.26 -3.15
CA GLU A 149 10.45 18.01 -3.67
C GLU A 149 10.50 16.72 -4.50
N LEU A 150 9.65 15.75 -4.16
CA LEU A 150 9.47 14.50 -4.91
C LEU A 150 8.04 13.99 -4.77
N VAL A 151 7.65 13.06 -5.64
CA VAL A 151 6.34 12.40 -5.64
C VAL A 151 6.53 10.90 -5.50
N VAL A 152 5.72 10.25 -4.66
CA VAL A 152 5.66 8.79 -4.57
C VAL A 152 4.34 8.27 -5.12
N GLN A 153 4.39 7.14 -5.82
CA GLN A 153 3.26 6.59 -6.57
C GLN A 153 3.03 5.10 -6.30
N THR A 154 1.76 4.71 -6.22
CA THR A 154 1.37 3.29 -6.25
C THR A 154 -0.03 3.10 -6.85
N CYS A 155 -0.45 1.86 -7.08
CA CYS A 155 -1.78 1.50 -7.58
C CYS A 155 -2.76 1.17 -6.43
N PHE A 156 -4.04 1.51 -6.60
CA PHE A 156 -5.08 0.93 -5.75
C PHE A 156 -5.30 -0.56 -6.11
N TYR A 157 -5.61 -1.37 -5.10
CA TYR A 157 -5.94 -2.78 -5.31
C TYR A 157 -7.30 -2.94 -6.01
N GLY A 158 -7.36 -3.74 -7.06
CA GLY A 158 -8.61 -4.03 -7.78
C GLY A 158 -9.29 -2.83 -8.46
N GLU A 159 -8.62 -1.67 -8.54
CA GLU A 159 -9.16 -0.43 -9.09
C GLU A 159 -8.32 0.06 -10.27
N ASP A 160 -8.97 0.72 -11.23
CA ASP A 160 -8.29 1.44 -12.34
C ASP A 160 -7.82 2.82 -11.89
N ARG A 161 -7.09 2.86 -10.78
CA ARG A 161 -6.60 4.10 -10.17
C ARG A 161 -5.20 3.94 -9.60
N MET A 162 -4.50 5.06 -9.57
CA MET A 162 -3.19 5.25 -8.96
C MET A 162 -3.27 6.39 -7.94
N ARG A 163 -2.47 6.28 -6.87
CA ARG A 163 -2.28 7.31 -5.85
C ARG A 163 -0.91 7.93 -6.03
N PHE A 164 -0.86 9.25 -5.93
CA PHE A 164 0.34 10.08 -5.94
C PHE A 164 0.36 10.93 -4.67
N LEU A 165 1.49 10.92 -3.97
CA LEU A 165 1.71 11.78 -2.80
C LEU A 165 2.96 12.61 -3.03
N ALA A 166 2.82 13.92 -2.94
CA ALA A 166 3.96 14.83 -2.91
C ALA A 166 4.59 14.85 -1.52
N LEU A 167 5.91 14.68 -1.45
CA LEU A 167 6.68 14.80 -0.23
C LEU A 167 7.55 16.06 -0.28
N ALA A 168 7.56 16.80 0.82
CA ALA A 168 8.49 17.90 1.04
C ALA A 168 9.17 17.76 2.41
N PRO A 169 10.37 18.32 2.61
CA PRO A 169 10.97 18.41 3.94
C PRO A 169 9.98 18.98 4.96
N ALA A 170 9.82 18.30 6.09
CA ALA A 170 9.05 18.84 7.20
C ALA A 170 9.74 20.12 7.71
N ALA A 171 8.97 21.18 7.95
CA ALA A 171 9.51 22.38 8.58
C ALA A 171 10.05 22.01 9.98
N ALA A 172 11.24 22.53 10.30
CA ALA A 172 11.88 22.37 11.62
C ALA A 172 11.11 23.11 12.73
#